data_AF-A0A662JJA4-F1
#
_entry.id   AF-A0A662JJA4-F1
#
_cell.length_a   1.000
_cell.length_b   1.000
_cell.length_c   1.000
_cell.angle_alpha   90.00
_cell.angle_beta   90.00
_cell.angle_gamma   90.00
#
_symmetry.space_group_name_H-M   'P 1'
#
loop_
_entity.id
_entity.type
_entity.pdbx_description
1 polymer ?
#
loop_
_entity_poly.entity_id
_entity_poly.type
_entity_poly.pdbx_seq_one_letter_code
_entity_poly.pdbx_strand_id
1 'polypeptide(L)'
;MKLFSALIVVAVALLVASVVVVVADESIVAELETVKLNPDEMLVVSFEGQEAVYVAYSAPPQVRVTLEEISSSGCSGVVKLAIVNSSGGVYECEVMLFSSKPFTLSIRKSSSYASTSEVQSYHCPANVTFRLVVPIALNWQSNTTSTSSNEAIPVSLWAVDPWKVAVYCFFIPLFGVTAALDVRDMKRRRAGKWGFLESFSLFVRYMFYAFLLSFAAIALGTFAFFIYSSATGFSVDLRLGDLLISFLAFMAFGVVYAIGKWRGWYELVDEED
;
A
#
# COMPACT_ATOMS: atom_id res chain seq x y z
N MET A 1 -8.99 -12.54 32.22
CA MET A 1 -8.68 -11.10 31.97
C MET A 1 -7.20 -10.82 31.71
N LYS A 2 -6.25 -11.35 32.50
CA LYS A 2 -4.81 -11.04 32.35
C LYS A 2 -4.21 -11.39 30.97
N LEU A 3 -4.62 -12.52 30.39
CA LEU A 3 -4.16 -12.97 29.07
C LEU A 3 -4.61 -12.03 27.92
N PHE A 4 -5.82 -11.48 28.01
CA PHE A 4 -6.35 -10.56 27.01
C PHE A 4 -5.65 -9.20 27.05
N SER A 5 -5.35 -8.72 28.27
CA SER A 5 -4.54 -7.52 28.48
C SER A 5 -3.12 -7.68 27.95
N ALA A 6 -2.47 -8.83 28.20
CA ALA A 6 -1.13 -9.09 27.69
C ALA A 6 -1.09 -9.12 26.16
N LEU A 7 -2.09 -9.72 25.53
CA LEU A 7 -2.16 -9.84 24.06
C LEU A 7 -2.40 -8.48 23.38
N ILE A 8 -3.22 -7.62 23.98
CA ILE A 8 -3.40 -6.22 23.52
C ILE A 8 -2.09 -5.44 23.66
N VAL A 9 -1.40 -5.56 24.79
CA VAL A 9 -0.13 -4.84 25.02
C VAL A 9 0.94 -5.27 24.02
N VAL A 10 1.04 -6.57 23.73
CA VAL A 10 1.97 -7.09 22.70
C VAL A 10 1.57 -6.63 21.30
N ALA A 11 0.28 -6.64 20.96
CA ALA A 11 -0.20 -6.15 19.67
C ALA A 11 0.07 -4.64 19.50
N VAL A 12 -0.17 -3.83 20.54
CA VAL A 12 0.13 -2.39 20.54
C VAL A 12 1.64 -2.15 20.46
N ALA A 13 2.46 -2.92 21.18
CA ALA A 13 3.91 -2.80 21.12
C ALA A 13 4.47 -3.17 19.73
N LEU A 14 3.94 -4.22 19.10
CA LEU A 14 4.25 -4.59 17.71
C LEU A 14 3.81 -3.51 16.72
N LEU A 15 2.66 -2.88 16.96
CA LEU A 15 2.14 -1.80 16.12
C LEU A 15 3.02 -0.55 16.25
N VAL A 16 3.39 -0.16 17.48
CA VAL A 16 4.33 0.95 17.73
C VAL A 16 5.69 0.66 17.11
N ALA A 17 6.22 -0.57 17.26
CA ALA A 17 7.47 -0.96 16.63
C ALA A 17 7.38 -0.91 15.09
N SER A 18 6.26 -1.33 14.51
CA SER A 18 6.03 -1.25 13.07
C SER A 18 5.93 0.19 12.57
N VAL A 19 5.30 1.09 13.32
CA VAL A 19 5.22 2.52 12.98
C VAL A 19 6.60 3.18 13.04
N VAL A 20 7.43 2.81 14.02
CA VAL A 20 8.81 3.35 14.13
C VAL A 20 9.70 2.89 12.99
N VAL A 21 9.51 1.68 12.45
CA VAL A 21 10.26 1.18 11.29
C VAL A 21 9.82 1.86 9.98
N VAL A 22 8.56 2.27 9.87
CA VAL A 22 7.96 2.84 8.64
C VAL A 22 8.35 4.30 8.39
N VAL A 23 8.86 5.01 9.41
CA VAL A 23 9.41 6.37 9.22
C VAL A 23 10.76 6.36 8.49
N ALA A 24 11.32 5.18 8.19
CA ALA A 24 12.51 5.04 7.37
C ALA A 24 12.13 4.60 5.95
N ASP A 25 12.21 5.55 5.01
CA ASP A 25 12.31 5.36 3.55
C ASP A 25 11.01 4.98 2.83
N GLU A 26 10.01 5.87 2.84
CA GLU A 26 8.88 5.79 1.90
C GLU A 26 9.35 6.28 0.51
N SER A 27 9.31 5.39 -0.50
CA SER A 27 9.43 5.81 -1.89
C SER A 27 8.08 6.35 -2.39
N ILE A 28 8.02 7.62 -2.76
CA ILE A 28 6.84 8.18 -3.44
C ILE A 28 6.96 7.84 -4.93
N VAL A 29 6.06 7.00 -5.42
CA VAL A 29 5.95 6.69 -6.85
C VAL A 29 4.91 7.63 -7.47
N ALA A 30 5.34 8.45 -8.44
CA ALA A 30 4.46 9.27 -9.25
C ALA A 30 4.49 8.76 -10.69
N GLU A 31 3.35 8.28 -11.15
CA GLU A 31 3.18 7.90 -12.56
C GLU A 31 2.65 9.11 -13.33
N LEU A 32 3.40 9.52 -14.35
CA LEU A 32 3.00 10.61 -15.22
C LEU A 32 2.03 10.07 -16.28
N GLU A 33 1.01 10.87 -16.62
CA GLU A 33 0.18 10.54 -17.77
C GLU A 33 1.03 10.44 -19.05
N THR A 34 0.64 9.56 -19.98
CA THR A 34 1.41 9.26 -21.20
C THR A 34 1.75 10.54 -21.96
N VAL A 35 3.05 10.83 -22.00
CA VAL A 35 3.60 12.02 -22.63
C VAL A 35 3.80 11.72 -24.11
N LYS A 36 2.92 12.28 -24.95
CA LYS A 36 3.10 12.30 -26.40
C LYS A 36 4.19 13.32 -26.75
N LEU A 37 5.27 12.85 -27.37
CA LEU A 37 6.38 13.67 -27.89
C LEU A 37 6.46 13.55 -29.41
N ASN A 38 6.70 14.68 -30.07
CA ASN A 38 7.11 14.70 -31.47
C ASN A 38 8.62 14.34 -31.59
N PRO A 39 9.11 13.94 -32.78
CA PRO A 39 10.51 13.57 -32.99
C PRO A 39 11.53 14.67 -32.59
N ASP A 40 11.11 15.94 -32.68
CA ASP A 40 11.93 17.12 -32.36
C ASP A 40 11.63 17.71 -30.97
N GLU A 41 10.86 16.99 -30.16
CA GLU A 41 10.51 17.38 -28.79
C GLU A 41 11.25 16.53 -27.76
N MET A 42 11.58 17.17 -26.64
CA MET A 42 12.16 16.52 -25.48
C MET A 42 11.33 16.83 -24.24
N LEU A 43 11.22 15.84 -23.35
CA LEU A 43 10.70 16.06 -22.01
C LEU A 43 11.83 16.51 -21.10
N VAL A 44 11.61 17.59 -20.38
CA VAL A 44 12.59 18.23 -19.52
C VAL A 44 12.07 18.15 -18.10
N VAL A 45 12.74 17.36 -17.26
CA VAL A 45 12.46 17.27 -15.82
C VAL A 45 13.53 18.09 -15.11
N SER A 46 13.16 19.29 -14.65
CA SER A 46 14.05 20.11 -13.84
C SER A 46 13.77 19.90 -12.37
N PHE A 47 14.84 19.83 -11.57
CA PHE A 47 14.78 19.69 -10.13
C PHE A 47 15.51 20.85 -9.46
N GLU A 48 14.97 21.31 -8.35
CA GLU A 48 15.56 22.36 -7.51
C GLU A 48 15.36 22.01 -6.04
N GLY A 49 16.45 21.73 -5.35
CA GLY A 49 16.49 21.34 -3.94
C GLY A 49 17.30 22.33 -3.09
N GLN A 50 17.02 22.31 -1.78
CA GLN A 50 17.82 23.06 -0.80
C GLN A 50 19.19 22.42 -0.54
N GLU A 51 19.37 21.16 -0.96
CA GLU A 51 20.59 20.36 -0.83
C GLU A 51 20.76 19.52 -2.10
N ALA A 52 21.86 18.77 -2.21
CA ALA A 52 22.12 17.94 -3.38
C ALA A 52 20.96 16.95 -3.62
N VAL A 53 20.54 16.85 -4.88
CA VAL A 53 19.52 15.91 -5.35
C VAL A 53 20.23 14.84 -6.16
N TYR A 54 20.19 13.61 -5.68
CA TYR A 54 20.75 12.46 -6.37
C TYR A 54 19.76 11.96 -7.42
N VAL A 55 20.24 11.72 -8.63
CA VAL A 55 19.40 11.29 -9.75
C VAL A 55 19.90 9.96 -10.30
N ALA A 56 19.00 8.98 -10.38
CA ALA A 56 19.21 7.72 -11.10
C ALA A 56 18.12 7.58 -12.17
N TYR A 57 18.43 6.91 -13.27
CA TYR A 57 17.46 6.69 -14.34
C TYR A 57 17.59 5.29 -14.95
N SER A 58 16.47 4.76 -15.42
CA SER A 58 16.37 3.55 -16.21
C SER A 58 15.57 3.86 -17.47
N ALA A 59 16.19 3.70 -18.63
CA ALA A 59 15.56 4.01 -19.91
C ALA A 59 15.84 2.92 -20.95
N PRO A 60 14.87 2.59 -21.80
CA PRO A 60 15.06 1.66 -22.90
C PRO A 60 15.93 2.28 -24.01
N PRO A 61 16.57 1.49 -24.88
CA PRO A 61 17.55 1.99 -25.85
C PRO A 61 17.00 3.00 -26.88
N GLN A 62 15.67 3.10 -26.99
CA GLN A 62 14.97 4.04 -27.86
C GLN A 62 14.88 5.46 -27.27
N VAL A 63 15.09 5.61 -25.96
CA VAL A 63 15.04 6.88 -25.23
C VAL A 63 16.44 7.26 -24.77
N ARG A 64 16.90 8.44 -25.19
CA ARG A 64 18.14 9.04 -24.71
C ARG A 64 17.86 9.93 -23.52
N VAL A 65 18.53 9.62 -22.42
CA VAL A 65 18.54 10.44 -21.22
C VAL A 65 19.82 11.27 -21.20
N THR A 66 19.70 12.57 -20.94
CA THR A 66 20.84 13.47 -20.73
C THR A 66 20.64 14.19 -19.41
N LEU A 67 21.59 14.03 -18.49
CA LEU A 67 21.62 14.75 -17.21
C LEU A 67 22.52 15.97 -17.35
N GLU A 68 21.99 17.14 -17.06
CA GLU A 68 22.72 18.41 -17.01
C GLU A 68 22.57 19.01 -15.62
N GLU A 69 23.65 19.00 -14.84
CA GLU A 69 23.69 19.70 -13.55
C GLU A 69 23.88 21.20 -13.80
N ILE A 70 22.97 22.02 -13.26
CA ILE A 70 23.00 23.48 -13.41
C ILE A 70 23.83 24.11 -12.28
N SER A 71 23.83 23.51 -11.09
CA SER A 71 24.66 23.95 -9.98
C SER A 71 25.79 22.96 -9.70
N SER A 72 27.00 23.48 -9.45
CA SER A 72 28.16 22.67 -9.05
C SER A 72 28.00 21.96 -7.70
N SER A 73 26.93 22.30 -6.97
CA SER A 73 26.55 21.69 -5.69
C SER A 73 25.55 20.53 -5.86
N GLY A 74 25.07 20.25 -7.07
CA GLY A 74 24.04 19.22 -7.32
C GLY A 74 22.65 19.58 -6.77
N CYS A 75 22.44 20.81 -6.32
CA CYS A 75 21.15 21.29 -5.81
C CYS A 75 20.13 21.52 -6.91
N SER A 76 20.57 21.86 -8.12
CA SER A 76 19.69 22.04 -9.27
C SER A 76 20.26 21.41 -10.52
N GLY A 77 19.37 20.86 -11.33
CA GLY A 77 19.73 20.18 -12.56
C GLY A 77 18.51 19.81 -13.39
N VAL A 78 18.81 19.22 -14.54
CA VAL A 78 17.82 18.93 -15.57
C VAL A 78 18.09 17.55 -16.15
N VAL A 79 17.04 16.74 -16.20
CA VAL A 79 17.01 15.47 -16.93
C VAL A 79 16.23 15.70 -18.21
N LYS A 80 16.90 15.56 -19.35
CA LYS A 80 16.29 15.63 -20.69
C LYS A 80 16.07 14.23 -21.22
N LEU A 81 14.84 13.94 -21.64
CA LEU A 81 14.43 12.69 -22.26
C LEU A 81 14.04 12.97 -23.72
N ALA A 82 14.74 12.33 -24.66
CA ALA A 82 14.49 12.47 -26.09
C ALA A 82 14.37 11.09 -26.76
N ILE A 83 13.46 10.95 -27.73
CA ILE A 83 13.32 9.70 -28.49
C ILE A 83 14.35 9.74 -29.63
N VAL A 84 15.22 8.72 -29.71
CA VAL A 84 16.28 8.66 -30.73
C VAL A 84 15.96 7.65 -31.82
N ASN A 85 15.22 6.58 -31.50
CA ASN A 85 14.86 5.55 -32.47
C ASN A 85 13.37 5.21 -32.37
N SER A 86 12.61 5.55 -33.41
CA SER A 86 11.15 5.43 -33.44
C SER A 86 10.70 4.14 -34.11
N SER A 87 10.56 3.04 -33.35
CA SER A 87 9.91 1.82 -33.87
C SER A 87 8.39 1.80 -33.71
N GLY A 88 7.78 2.89 -33.21
CA GLY A 88 6.38 2.93 -32.80
C GLY A 88 6.15 2.14 -31.51
N GLY A 89 5.54 2.76 -30.50
CA GLY A 89 5.32 2.14 -29.19
C GLY A 89 5.27 3.17 -28.07
N VAL A 90 4.88 2.69 -26.88
CA VAL A 90 5.01 3.42 -25.61
C VAL A 90 6.27 2.91 -24.92
N TYR A 91 7.17 3.82 -24.56
CA TYR A 91 8.41 3.52 -23.87
C TYR A 91 8.33 4.02 -22.44
N GLU A 92 8.51 3.13 -21.47
CA GLU A 92 8.53 3.50 -20.06
C GLU A 92 9.96 3.91 -19.67
N CYS A 93 10.11 5.14 -19.18
CA CYS A 93 11.34 5.63 -18.59
C CYS A 93 11.12 5.88 -17.11
N GLU A 94 12.06 5.44 -16.28
CA GLU A 94 12.03 5.69 -14.85
C GLU A 94 13.12 6.68 -14.47
N VAL A 95 12.75 7.72 -13.73
CA VAL A 95 13.68 8.69 -13.15
C VAL A 95 13.46 8.69 -11.64
N MET A 96 14.49 8.33 -10.89
CA MET A 96 14.50 8.32 -9.44
C MET A 96 15.28 9.52 -8.93
N LEU A 97 14.67 10.33 -8.07
CA LEU A 97 15.31 11.47 -7.42
C LEU A 97 15.25 11.32 -5.91
N PHE A 98 16.35 11.61 -5.23
CA PHE A 98 16.44 11.55 -3.76
C PHE A 98 17.15 12.78 -3.21
N SER A 99 16.66 13.33 -2.10
CA SER A 99 17.34 14.38 -1.35
C SER A 99 17.03 14.30 0.15
N SER A 100 18.00 14.70 0.97
CA SER A 100 17.88 14.85 2.42
C SER A 100 17.01 16.05 2.84
N LYS A 101 16.67 16.94 1.91
CA LYS A 101 15.82 18.10 2.13
C LYS A 101 14.71 18.20 1.08
N PRO A 102 13.66 19.01 1.32
CA PRO A 102 12.58 19.16 0.36
C PRO A 102 13.11 19.75 -0.94
N PHE A 103 12.56 19.27 -2.06
CA PHE A 103 12.91 19.71 -3.40
C PHE A 103 11.66 19.81 -4.28
N THR A 104 11.75 20.62 -5.33
CA THR A 104 10.67 20.79 -6.30
C THR A 104 11.07 20.20 -7.63
N LEU A 105 10.13 19.49 -8.25
CA LEU A 105 10.25 18.94 -9.60
C LEU A 105 9.31 19.70 -10.51
N SER A 106 9.78 20.11 -11.69
CA SER A 106 8.92 20.63 -12.74
C SER A 106 9.20 19.93 -14.05
N ILE A 107 8.14 19.45 -14.66
CA ILE A 107 8.15 18.68 -15.90
C ILE A 107 7.64 19.58 -17.01
N ARG A 108 8.44 19.77 -18.05
CA ARG A 108 8.15 20.67 -19.17
C ARG A 108 8.39 19.95 -20.49
N LYS A 109 7.54 20.19 -21.47
CA LYS A 109 7.83 19.83 -22.86
C LYS A 109 8.60 20.98 -23.51
N SER A 110 9.72 20.65 -24.13
CA SER A 110 10.53 21.61 -24.88
C SER A 110 10.63 21.17 -26.33
N SER A 111 10.28 22.07 -27.24
CA SER A 111 10.43 21.90 -28.69
C SER A 111 11.55 22.83 -29.19
N SER A 112 12.28 22.39 -30.22
CA SER A 112 13.34 23.21 -30.84
C SER A 112 12.83 24.49 -31.50
N TYR A 113 11.52 24.62 -31.76
CA TYR A 113 10.95 25.72 -32.58
C TYR A 113 9.87 26.56 -31.87
N ALA A 114 9.37 26.16 -30.69
CA ALA A 114 8.33 26.90 -29.96
C ALA A 114 8.27 26.60 -28.46
N SER A 115 7.64 27.54 -27.74
CA SER A 115 7.37 27.65 -26.29
C SER A 115 7.45 26.38 -25.45
N THR A 116 8.15 26.48 -24.31
CA THR A 116 8.07 25.54 -23.20
C THR A 116 6.65 25.51 -22.64
N SER A 117 5.99 24.36 -22.69
CA SER A 117 4.73 24.12 -21.97
C SER A 117 5.02 23.36 -20.69
N GLU A 118 4.56 23.90 -19.56
CA GLU A 118 4.63 23.20 -18.28
C GLU A 118 3.56 22.10 -18.26
N VAL A 119 4.01 20.88 -18.01
CA VAL A 119 3.13 19.70 -17.94
C VAL A 119 2.64 19.56 -16.51
N GLN A 120 3.57 19.55 -15.54
CA GLN A 120 3.25 19.30 -14.13
C GLN A 120 4.40 19.72 -13.22
N SER A 121 4.08 20.08 -11.98
CA SER A 121 5.06 20.32 -10.92
C SER A 121 4.69 19.55 -9.65
N TYR A 122 5.72 19.09 -8.94
CA TYR A 122 5.59 18.31 -7.70
C TYR A 122 6.47 18.91 -6.61
N HIS A 123 5.93 19.01 -5.40
CA HIS A 123 6.69 19.33 -4.20
C HIS A 123 7.02 18.05 -3.44
N CYS A 124 8.30 17.71 -3.40
CA CYS A 124 8.79 16.49 -2.77
C CYS A 124 9.29 16.81 -1.34
N PRO A 125 8.79 16.10 -0.31
CA PRO A 125 9.30 16.26 1.05
C PRO A 125 10.73 15.71 1.19
N ALA A 126 11.38 16.02 2.31
CA ALA A 126 12.71 15.52 2.65
C ALA A 126 12.73 14.00 2.88
N ASN A 127 13.88 13.36 2.62
CA ASN A 127 14.14 11.93 2.89
C ASN A 127 13.17 10.98 2.19
N VAL A 128 12.73 11.36 0.99
CA VAL A 128 11.86 10.54 0.16
C VAL A 128 12.53 10.31 -1.18
N THR A 129 12.47 9.07 -1.64
CA THR A 129 12.84 8.70 -3.02
C THR A 129 11.64 8.91 -3.92
N PHE A 130 11.71 9.88 -4.82
CA PHE A 130 10.67 10.15 -5.80
C PHE A 130 10.95 9.35 -7.08
N ARG A 131 10.07 8.40 -7.42
CA ARG A 131 10.15 7.62 -8.65
C ARG A 131 9.14 8.17 -9.65
N LEU A 132 9.63 8.77 -10.73
CA LEU A 132 8.83 9.24 -11.85
C LEU A 132 8.81 8.18 -12.95
N VAL A 133 7.64 7.62 -13.23
CA VAL A 133 7.43 6.74 -14.40
C VAL A 133 6.86 7.59 -15.53
N VAL A 134 7.59 7.68 -16.64
CA VAL A 134 7.22 8.47 -17.81
C VAL A 134 6.95 7.52 -18.98
N PRO A 135 5.67 7.30 -19.34
CA PRO A 135 5.32 6.63 -20.59
C PRO A 135 5.47 7.62 -21.73
N ILE A 136 6.44 7.40 -22.61
CA ILE A 136 6.72 8.24 -23.77
C ILE A 136 6.16 7.58 -25.02
N ALA A 137 5.26 8.27 -25.74
CA ALA A 137 4.69 7.80 -27.00
C ALA A 137 4.98 8.78 -28.14
N LEU A 138 5.25 8.27 -29.34
CA LEU A 138 5.38 9.11 -30.52
C LEU A 138 3.99 9.61 -30.96
N ASN A 139 3.85 10.90 -31.25
CA ASN A 139 2.57 11.53 -31.62
C ASN A 139 2.07 11.19 -33.05
N TRP A 140 2.27 9.95 -33.51
CA TRP A 140 1.78 9.48 -34.82
C TRP A 140 0.46 8.69 -34.74
N GLN A 141 -0.02 8.32 -33.55
CA GLN A 141 -1.24 7.51 -33.48
C GLN A 141 -2.10 7.75 -32.24
N SER A 142 -3.36 8.09 -32.56
CA SER A 142 -4.60 7.97 -31.79
C SER A 142 -4.92 8.99 -30.68
N ASN A 143 -6.09 9.63 -30.89
CA ASN A 143 -6.96 10.19 -29.88
C ASN A 143 -7.18 9.16 -28.77
N THR A 144 -6.50 9.34 -27.65
CA THR A 144 -6.84 8.67 -26.39
C THR A 144 -7.12 9.80 -25.44
N THR A 145 -8.40 9.94 -25.13
CA THR A 145 -8.97 10.90 -24.20
C THR A 145 -8.33 10.66 -22.83
N SER A 146 -7.41 11.54 -22.46
CA SER A 146 -6.86 11.70 -21.11
C SER A 146 -8.00 11.99 -20.15
N THR A 147 -8.46 10.96 -19.43
CA THR A 147 -9.49 11.11 -18.42
C THR A 147 -8.75 11.34 -17.11
N SER A 148 -8.74 12.58 -16.62
CA SER A 148 -8.12 12.94 -15.35
C SER A 148 -8.91 12.30 -14.19
N SER A 149 -8.52 11.10 -13.76
CA SER A 149 -8.93 10.59 -12.46
C SER A 149 -7.94 11.07 -11.41
N ASN A 150 -8.40 11.97 -10.53
CA ASN A 150 -7.87 12.06 -9.17
C ASN A 150 -7.94 10.63 -8.59
N GLU A 151 -6.82 9.91 -8.59
CA GLU A 151 -6.74 8.60 -7.96
C GLU A 151 -6.86 8.78 -6.45
N ALA A 152 -8.09 8.63 -5.97
CA ALA A 152 -8.30 8.06 -4.66
C ALA A 152 -7.64 6.69 -4.67
N ILE A 153 -6.64 6.48 -3.80
CA ILE A 153 -5.95 5.21 -3.57
C ILE A 153 -7.00 4.10 -3.59
N PRO A 154 -7.08 3.26 -4.64
CA PRO A 154 -8.10 2.25 -4.70
C PRO A 154 -7.76 1.24 -3.62
N VAL A 155 -8.57 1.22 -2.55
CA VAL A 155 -8.57 0.15 -1.55
C VAL A 155 -9.18 -1.09 -2.21
N SER A 156 -8.44 -1.63 -3.17
CA SER A 156 -8.80 -2.84 -3.90
C SER A 156 -8.67 -4.01 -2.94
N LEU A 157 -9.79 -4.63 -2.61
CA LEU A 157 -9.84 -5.89 -1.86
C LEU A 157 -9.05 -7.02 -2.55
N TRP A 158 -8.70 -6.85 -3.84
CA TRP A 158 -7.91 -7.76 -4.65
C TRP A 158 -6.41 -7.44 -4.68
N ALA A 159 -5.99 -6.33 -4.07
CA ALA A 159 -4.57 -5.97 -3.91
C ALA A 159 -3.90 -6.65 -2.70
N VAL A 160 -4.67 -7.43 -1.92
CA VAL A 160 -4.18 -8.21 -0.79
C VAL A 160 -3.53 -9.48 -1.31
N ASP A 161 -2.34 -9.82 -0.79
CA ASP A 161 -1.63 -11.03 -1.21
C ASP A 161 -2.54 -12.29 -1.15
N PRO A 162 -2.56 -13.14 -2.20
CA PRO A 162 -3.47 -14.29 -2.28
C PRO A 162 -3.37 -15.24 -1.08
N TRP A 163 -2.19 -15.38 -0.48
CA TRP A 163 -2.00 -16.25 0.69
C TRP A 163 -2.71 -15.73 1.94
N LYS A 164 -2.81 -14.40 2.11
CA LYS A 164 -3.53 -13.79 3.24
C LYS A 164 -5.03 -14.01 3.10
N VAL A 165 -5.55 -13.92 1.87
CA VAL A 165 -6.95 -14.27 1.56
C VAL A 165 -7.22 -15.73 1.90
N ALA A 166 -6.30 -16.64 1.60
CA ALA A 166 -6.44 -18.06 1.95
C ALA A 166 -6.56 -18.28 3.47
N VAL A 167 -5.83 -17.52 4.29
CA VAL A 167 -5.96 -17.57 5.76
C VAL A 167 -7.39 -17.23 6.20
N TYR A 168 -7.95 -16.14 5.68
CA TYR A 168 -9.34 -15.76 5.98
C TYR A 168 -10.36 -16.79 5.49
N CYS A 169 -10.19 -17.31 4.27
CA CYS A 169 -11.03 -18.35 3.70
C CYS A 169 -10.96 -19.67 4.46
N PHE A 170 -9.89 -19.92 5.22
CA PHE A 170 -9.78 -21.10 6.07
C PHE A 170 -10.46 -20.90 7.43
N PHE A 171 -10.07 -19.84 8.15
CA PHE A 171 -10.55 -19.65 9.53
C PHE A 171 -12.00 -19.19 9.62
N ILE A 172 -12.46 -18.30 8.73
CA ILE A 172 -13.83 -17.75 8.84
C ILE A 172 -14.88 -18.86 8.65
N PRO A 173 -14.83 -19.72 7.61
CA PRO A 173 -15.79 -20.80 7.47
C PRO A 173 -15.68 -21.83 8.58
N LEU A 174 -14.47 -22.16 9.03
CA LEU A 174 -14.25 -23.13 10.10
C LEU A 174 -14.94 -22.70 11.40
N PHE A 175 -14.72 -21.45 11.81
CA PHE A 175 -15.37 -20.88 13.01
C PHE A 175 -16.85 -20.59 12.80
N GLY A 176 -17.27 -20.27 11.57
CA GLY A 176 -18.67 -20.07 11.22
C GLY A 176 -19.49 -21.35 11.32
N VAL A 177 -18.94 -22.48 10.86
CA VAL A 177 -19.58 -23.79 10.98
C VAL A 177 -19.65 -24.23 12.44
N THR A 178 -18.58 -24.06 13.23
CA THR A 178 -18.61 -24.39 14.66
C THR A 178 -19.64 -23.54 15.39
N ALA A 179 -19.71 -22.24 15.13
CA ALA A 179 -20.73 -21.37 15.72
C ALA A 179 -22.15 -21.81 15.35
N ALA A 180 -22.40 -22.17 14.09
CA ALA A 180 -23.71 -22.62 13.64
C ALA A 180 -24.13 -23.96 14.28
N LEU A 181 -23.20 -24.89 14.46
CA LEU A 181 -23.44 -26.16 15.14
C LEU A 181 -23.75 -25.94 16.62
N ASP A 182 -22.98 -25.07 17.27
CA ASP A 182 -23.12 -24.76 18.69
C ASP A 182 -24.46 -24.03 18.97
N VAL A 183 -24.84 -23.05 18.14
CA VAL A 183 -26.18 -22.43 18.21
C VAL A 183 -27.30 -23.45 18.05
N ARG A 184 -27.14 -24.43 17.13
CA ARG A 184 -28.16 -25.48 16.93
C ARG A 184 -28.26 -26.41 18.14
N ASP A 185 -27.14 -26.79 18.74
CA ASP A 185 -27.11 -27.65 19.91
C ASP A 185 -27.74 -26.93 21.12
N MET A 186 -27.36 -25.67 21.35
CA MET A 186 -27.90 -24.84 22.44
C MET A 186 -29.40 -24.60 22.31
N LYS A 187 -29.90 -24.33 21.09
CA LYS A 187 -31.35 -24.22 20.83
C LYS A 187 -32.09 -25.51 21.14
N ARG A 188 -31.47 -26.67 20.90
CA ARG A 188 -32.08 -27.98 21.17
C ARG A 188 -32.10 -28.30 22.66
N ARG A 189 -31.03 -27.96 23.39
CA ARG A 189 -30.91 -28.20 24.84
C ARG A 189 -31.80 -27.27 25.66
N ARG A 190 -31.91 -26.00 25.28
CA ARG A 190 -32.65 -24.96 26.04
C ARG A 190 -33.98 -24.59 25.40
N ALA A 191 -34.78 -25.58 25.02
CA ALA A 191 -36.08 -25.42 24.38
C ALA A 191 -36.92 -24.30 25.02
N GLY A 192 -37.03 -23.16 24.33
CA GLY A 192 -37.86 -22.01 24.71
C GLY A 192 -37.16 -20.82 25.40
N LYS A 193 -35.94 -20.97 25.93
CA LYS A 193 -35.20 -19.86 26.59
C LYS A 193 -34.08 -19.25 25.74
N TRP A 194 -33.79 -19.83 24.58
CA TRP A 194 -32.72 -19.36 23.70
C TRP A 194 -33.25 -18.33 22.68
N GLY A 195 -32.91 -17.07 22.89
CA GLY A 195 -33.28 -15.98 21.99
C GLY A 195 -32.31 -15.81 20.81
N PHE A 196 -32.64 -14.80 19.99
CA PHE A 196 -31.80 -14.39 18.87
C PHE A 196 -30.51 -13.71 19.33
N LEU A 197 -30.56 -12.98 20.45
CA LEU A 197 -29.44 -12.18 20.95
C LEU A 197 -28.31 -13.06 21.50
N GLU A 198 -28.64 -14.21 22.10
CA GLU A 198 -27.70 -15.24 22.56
C GLU A 198 -27.07 -16.00 21.38
N SER A 199 -27.86 -16.26 20.33
CA SER A 199 -27.32 -16.83 19.09
C SER A 199 -26.31 -15.88 18.44
N PHE A 200 -26.62 -14.57 18.44
CA PHE A 200 -25.78 -13.53 17.89
C PHE A 200 -24.50 -13.33 18.73
N SER A 201 -24.61 -13.30 20.06
CA SER A 201 -23.44 -13.16 20.94
C SER A 201 -22.48 -14.34 20.75
N LEU A 202 -23.00 -15.57 20.73
CA LEU A 202 -22.20 -16.76 20.46
C LEU A 202 -21.50 -16.66 19.09
N PHE A 203 -22.22 -16.28 18.03
CA PHE A 203 -21.61 -16.05 16.72
C PHE A 203 -20.49 -15.00 16.73
N VAL A 204 -20.69 -13.86 17.41
CA VAL A 204 -19.68 -12.80 17.55
C VAL A 204 -18.44 -13.31 18.29
N ARG A 205 -18.59 -14.14 19.33
CA ARG A 205 -17.47 -14.76 20.06
C ARG A 205 -16.62 -15.64 19.14
N TYR A 206 -17.25 -16.49 18.33
CA TYR A 206 -16.53 -17.33 17.37
C TYR A 206 -15.87 -16.52 16.25
N MET A 207 -16.55 -15.51 15.70
CA MET A 207 -15.96 -14.62 14.69
C MET A 207 -14.76 -13.85 15.25
N PHE A 208 -14.85 -13.35 16.49
CA PHE A 208 -13.72 -12.71 17.15
C PHE A 208 -12.50 -13.64 17.24
N TYR A 209 -12.68 -14.91 17.63
CA TYR A 209 -11.58 -15.88 17.64
C TYR A 209 -11.05 -16.19 16.23
N ALA A 210 -11.91 -16.26 15.23
CA ALA A 210 -11.51 -16.46 13.84
C ALA A 210 -10.58 -15.32 13.36
N PHE A 211 -10.96 -14.06 13.62
CA PHE A 211 -10.17 -12.88 13.26
C PHE A 211 -8.89 -12.76 14.08
N LEU A 212 -8.92 -13.13 15.38
CA LEU A 212 -7.72 -13.19 16.22
C LEU A 212 -6.70 -14.19 15.66
N LEU A 213 -7.14 -15.40 15.32
CA LEU A 213 -6.26 -16.43 14.76
C LEU A 213 -5.78 -16.06 13.35
N SER A 214 -6.64 -15.46 12.54
CA SER A 214 -6.25 -14.98 11.21
C SER A 214 -5.19 -13.89 11.31
N PHE A 215 -5.37 -12.92 12.22
CA PHE A 215 -4.38 -11.88 12.49
C PHE A 215 -3.06 -12.48 12.98
N ALA A 216 -3.10 -13.41 13.93
CA ALA A 216 -1.90 -14.07 14.45
C ALA A 216 -1.16 -14.86 13.35
N ALA A 217 -1.89 -15.59 12.49
CA ALA A 217 -1.32 -16.34 11.39
C ALA A 217 -0.69 -15.42 10.33
N ILE A 218 -1.35 -14.32 9.98
CA ILE A 218 -0.81 -13.33 9.04
C ILE A 218 0.42 -12.65 9.64
N ALA A 219 0.38 -12.25 10.92
CA ALA A 219 1.52 -11.63 11.60
C ALA A 219 2.73 -12.57 11.71
N LEU A 220 2.52 -13.85 12.02
CA LEU A 220 3.59 -14.86 12.02
C LEU A 220 4.13 -15.11 10.62
N GLY A 221 3.25 -15.17 9.61
CA GLY A 221 3.64 -15.34 8.22
C GLY A 221 4.49 -14.19 7.72
N THR A 222 4.04 -12.94 7.93
CA THR A 222 4.81 -11.74 7.52
C THR A 222 6.13 -11.63 8.27
N PHE A 223 6.16 -11.99 9.56
CA PHE A 223 7.40 -12.02 10.33
C PHE A 223 8.38 -13.10 9.84
N ALA A 224 7.89 -14.29 9.49
CA ALA A 224 8.72 -15.34 8.89
C ALA A 224 9.27 -14.92 7.52
N PHE A 225 8.46 -14.27 6.68
CA PHE A 225 8.90 -13.69 5.42
C PHE A 225 9.95 -12.60 5.61
N PHE A 226 9.81 -11.77 6.64
CA PHE A 226 10.80 -10.75 6.99
C PHE A 226 12.15 -11.36 7.41
N ILE A 227 12.14 -12.42 8.25
CA ILE A 227 13.37 -13.13 8.60
C ILE A 227 14.00 -13.77 7.36
N TYR A 228 13.19 -14.39 6.51
CA TYR A 228 13.65 -15.04 5.29
C TYR A 228 14.26 -14.04 4.29
N SER A 229 13.63 -12.88 4.08
CA SER A 229 14.15 -11.83 3.20
C SER A 229 15.48 -11.29 3.73
N SER A 230 15.58 -11.06 5.05
CA SER A 230 16.81 -10.63 5.71
C SER A 230 17.94 -11.65 5.56
N ALA A 231 17.64 -12.95 5.62
CA ALA A 231 18.65 -14.01 5.51
C ALA A 231 19.12 -14.26 4.08
N THR A 232 18.26 -14.04 3.07
CA THR A 232 18.55 -14.38 1.67
C THR A 232 18.94 -13.18 0.81
N GLY A 233 18.82 -11.95 1.32
CA GLY A 233 19.12 -10.73 0.60
C GLY A 233 18.12 -10.40 -0.52
N PHE A 234 17.03 -11.16 -0.64
CA PHE A 234 15.93 -10.84 -1.55
C PHE A 234 15.04 -9.76 -0.93
N SER A 235 14.86 -8.65 -1.64
CA SER A 235 13.89 -7.62 -1.27
C SER A 235 12.47 -8.14 -1.52
N VAL A 236 11.79 -8.55 -0.46
CA VAL A 236 10.35 -8.84 -0.49
C VAL A 236 9.61 -7.55 -0.20
N ASP A 237 8.70 -7.17 -1.08
CA ASP A 237 7.88 -5.97 -0.96
C ASP A 237 6.84 -6.17 0.16
N LEU A 238 7.22 -5.85 1.40
CA LEU A 238 6.38 -6.00 2.57
C LEU A 238 5.40 -4.82 2.66
N ARG A 239 4.22 -5.00 2.08
CA ARG A 239 3.13 -4.01 2.20
C ARG A 239 2.57 -3.99 3.61
N LEU A 240 2.98 -2.99 4.40
CA LEU A 240 2.48 -2.75 5.75
C LEU A 240 0.94 -2.62 5.78
N GLY A 241 0.35 -2.12 4.70
CA GLY A 241 -1.10 -1.97 4.53
C GLY A 241 -1.87 -3.26 4.79
N ASP A 242 -1.31 -4.42 4.46
CA ASP A 242 -2.00 -5.70 4.63
C ASP A 242 -2.10 -6.14 6.10
N LEU A 243 -1.08 -5.78 6.89
CA LEU A 243 -1.06 -6.01 8.33
C LEU A 243 -2.05 -5.05 9.02
N LEU A 244 -2.15 -3.82 8.51
CA LEU A 244 -3.08 -2.81 8.99
C LEU A 244 -4.55 -3.18 8.71
N ILE A 245 -4.86 -3.72 7.52
CA ILE A 245 -6.21 -4.22 7.19
C ILE A 245 -6.61 -5.36 8.14
N SER A 246 -5.68 -6.30 8.37
CA SER A 246 -5.91 -7.44 9.27
C SER A 246 -6.12 -6.99 10.72
N PHE A 247 -5.36 -5.98 11.16
CA PHE A 247 -5.50 -5.37 12.47
C PHE A 247 -6.84 -4.62 12.62
N LEU A 248 -7.25 -3.84 11.61
CA LEU A 248 -8.53 -3.13 11.61
C LEU A 248 -9.71 -4.09 11.69
N ALA A 249 -9.68 -5.18 10.93
CA ALA A 249 -10.71 -6.22 11.00
C ALA A 249 -10.78 -6.85 12.39
N PHE A 250 -9.63 -7.21 12.97
CA PHE A 250 -9.55 -7.73 14.34
C PHE A 250 -10.10 -6.72 15.37
N MET A 251 -9.71 -5.45 15.28
CA MET A 251 -10.17 -4.40 16.19
C MET A 251 -11.68 -4.17 16.09
N ALA A 252 -12.25 -4.15 14.88
CA ALA A 252 -13.68 -3.99 14.68
C ALA A 252 -14.47 -5.08 15.44
N PHE A 253 -14.10 -6.34 15.27
CA PHE A 253 -14.74 -7.44 16.01
C PHE A 253 -14.39 -7.46 17.50
N GLY A 254 -13.18 -7.03 17.88
CA GLY A 254 -12.77 -6.89 19.28
C GLY A 254 -13.60 -5.87 20.04
N VAL A 255 -13.94 -4.73 19.40
CA VAL A 255 -14.82 -3.71 19.99
C VAL A 255 -16.23 -4.27 20.16
N VAL A 256 -16.79 -4.93 19.15
CA VAL A 256 -18.13 -5.55 19.26
C VAL A 256 -18.16 -6.61 20.36
N TYR A 257 -17.13 -7.46 20.44
CA TYR A 257 -16.99 -8.46 21.50
C TYR A 257 -16.91 -7.83 22.89
N ALA A 258 -16.09 -6.78 23.06
CA ALA A 258 -15.94 -6.06 24.33
C ALA A 258 -17.24 -5.38 24.77
N ILE A 259 -17.98 -4.76 23.84
CA ILE A 259 -19.30 -4.16 24.11
C ILE A 259 -20.29 -5.24 24.56
N GLY A 260 -20.35 -6.36 23.85
CA GLY A 260 -21.22 -7.48 24.22
C GLY A 260 -20.89 -8.02 25.61
N LYS A 261 -19.60 -8.06 25.96
CA LYS A 261 -19.13 -8.51 27.27
C LYS A 261 -19.50 -7.54 28.38
N TRP A 262 -19.33 -6.25 28.13
CA TRP A 262 -19.70 -5.20 29.09
C TRP A 262 -21.21 -5.15 29.33
N ARG A 263 -22.03 -5.50 28.32
CA ARG A 263 -23.49 -5.59 28.43
C ARG A 263 -24.03 -6.92 28.95
N GLY A 264 -23.17 -7.87 29.32
CA GLY A 264 -23.61 -9.16 29.85
C GLY A 264 -24.25 -10.10 28.81
N TRP A 265 -24.02 -9.89 27.51
CA TRP A 265 -24.60 -10.73 26.45
C TRP A 265 -24.13 -12.19 26.46
N TYR A 266 -23.10 -12.48 27.25
CA TYR A 266 -22.50 -13.80 27.40
C TYR A 266 -22.87 -14.47 28.71
N GLU A 267 -23.65 -13.85 29.62
CA GLU A 267 -23.96 -14.44 30.93
C GLU A 267 -24.64 -15.81 30.80
N LEU A 268 -25.66 -15.92 29.96
CA LEU A 268 -26.36 -17.18 29.66
C LEU A 268 -25.50 -18.21 28.92
N VAL A 269 -24.45 -17.76 28.22
CA VAL A 269 -23.53 -18.60 27.44
C VAL A 269 -22.40 -19.13 28.32
N ASP A 270 -21.88 -18.29 29.22
CA ASP A 270 -20.78 -18.61 30.13
C ASP A 270 -21.25 -19.41 31.37
N GLU A 271 -22.56 -19.47 31.65
CA GLU A 271 -23.13 -20.32 32.71
C GLU A 271 -22.96 -21.84 32.48
N GLU A 272 -22.55 -22.28 31.28
CA GLU A 272 -22.31 -23.69 30.95
C GLU A 272 -20.82 -24.11 30.91
N ASP A 273 -19.87 -23.16 30.92
CA ASP A 273 -18.42 -23.40 30.97
C ASP A 273 -17.91 -23.49 32.42
#